data_AF-A0A6A8ANX9-F1
#
_entry.id   AF-A0A6A8ANX9-F1
#
_cell.length_a   1.000
_cell.length_b   1.000
_cell.length_c   1.000
_cell.angle_alpha   90.00
_cell.angle_beta   90.00
_cell.angle_gamma   90.00
#
_symmetry.space_group_name_H-M   'P 1'
#
loop_
_entity.id
_entity.type
_entity.pdbx_description
1 polymer ?
#
loop_
_entity_poly.entity_id
_entity_poly.type
_entity_poly.pdbx_seq_one_letter_code
_entity_poly.pdbx_strand_id
1 'polypeptide(L)'
;MSREKVVEESLGPEDKVQRNFEARLGGAYGIISMSKRKLIFVTEKGRTQKSYKLVLDLPYEKIKSIQTERDYTIILEDVVGLKHPFKSVMLAQIVEEALKEIMEQVPS
;
A
#
# COMPACT_ATOMS: atom_id res chain seq x y z
N MET A 1 16.00 -6.80 -10.74
CA MET A 1 15.23 -7.17 -9.53
C MET A 1 13.75 -7.07 -9.88
N SER A 2 12.94 -8.06 -9.55
CA SER A 2 11.49 -8.03 -9.82
C SER A 2 10.73 -7.31 -8.71
N ARG A 3 9.46 -6.97 -8.95
CA ARG A 3 8.56 -6.43 -7.93
C ARG A 3 8.38 -7.41 -6.77
N GLU A 4 8.17 -8.67 -7.10
CA GLU A 4 7.93 -9.76 -6.15
C GLU A 4 9.09 -9.87 -5.17
N LYS A 5 10.33 -9.77 -5.68
CA LYS A 5 11.52 -9.79 -4.82
C LYS A 5 11.59 -8.60 -3.86
N VAL A 6 11.25 -7.39 -4.30
CA VAL A 6 11.21 -6.20 -3.42
C VAL A 6 10.14 -6.37 -2.33
N VAL A 7 8.99 -6.93 -2.69
CA VAL A 7 7.90 -7.21 -1.75
C VAL A 7 8.31 -8.27 -0.74
N GLU A 8 8.85 -9.41 -1.18
CA GLU A 8 9.32 -10.50 -0.31
C GLU A 8 10.40 -10.02 0.66
N GLU A 9 11.39 -9.26 0.18
CA GLU A 9 12.46 -8.68 1.02
C GLU A 9 11.90 -7.70 2.06
N SER A 10 10.85 -6.94 1.72
CA SER A 10 10.21 -6.00 2.66
C SER A 10 9.33 -6.72 3.69
N LEU A 11 8.54 -7.71 3.28
CA LEU A 11 7.64 -8.45 4.18
C LEU A 11 8.38 -9.42 5.11
N GLY A 12 9.47 -10.01 4.62
CA GLY A 12 10.17 -11.09 5.31
C GLY A 12 9.48 -12.45 5.11
N PRO A 13 10.11 -13.54 5.61
CA PRO A 13 9.68 -14.90 5.30
C PRO A 13 8.35 -15.32 5.95
N GLU A 14 7.97 -14.67 7.06
CA GLU A 14 6.79 -15.01 7.86
C GLU A 14 5.51 -14.25 7.43
N ASP A 15 5.60 -13.32 6.48
CA ASP A 15 4.47 -12.51 6.06
C ASP A 15 4.26 -12.61 4.55
N LYS A 16 3.00 -12.48 4.13
CA LYS A 16 2.58 -12.67 2.74
C LYS A 16 1.53 -11.65 2.35
N VAL A 17 1.61 -11.21 1.11
CA VAL A 17 0.60 -10.34 0.51
C VAL A 17 -0.76 -11.05 0.52
N GLN A 18 -1.77 -10.35 1.04
CA GLN A 18 -3.17 -10.76 1.04
C GLN A 18 -3.95 -10.08 -0.10
N ARG A 19 -3.63 -8.81 -0.39
CA ARG A 19 -4.27 -7.99 -1.43
C ARG A 19 -3.27 -7.07 -2.11
N ASN A 20 -3.52 -6.78 -3.38
CA ASN A 20 -2.76 -5.83 -4.18
C ASN A 20 -3.71 -4.88 -4.91
N PHE A 21 -3.34 -3.61 -4.97
CA PHE A 21 -4.07 -2.59 -5.72
C PHE A 21 -3.12 -1.71 -6.52
N GLU A 22 -3.46 -1.46 -7.77
CA GLU A 22 -2.74 -0.46 -8.58
C GLU A 22 -3.08 0.94 -8.11
N ALA A 23 -2.06 1.77 -7.89
CA ALA A 23 -2.25 3.13 -7.44
C ALA A 23 -1.13 4.06 -7.89
N ARG A 24 -1.34 5.36 -7.64
CA ARG A 24 -0.32 6.39 -7.74
C ARG A 24 -0.13 7.09 -6.42
N LEU A 25 1.13 7.33 -6.05
CA LEU A 25 1.52 8.19 -4.92
C LEU A 25 2.44 9.28 -5.44
N GLY A 26 2.08 10.55 -5.21
CA GLY A 26 2.86 11.69 -5.73
C GLY A 26 3.05 11.64 -7.26
N GLY A 27 2.05 11.12 -8.00
CA GLY A 27 2.10 10.95 -9.45
C GLY A 27 2.84 9.70 -9.96
N ALA A 28 3.64 9.03 -9.12
CA ALA A 28 4.36 7.81 -9.47
C ALA A 28 3.43 6.58 -9.43
N TYR A 29 3.39 5.81 -10.52
CA TYR A 29 2.64 4.57 -10.59
C TYR A 29 3.32 3.44 -9.81
N GLY A 30 2.52 2.57 -9.20
CA GLY A 30 2.99 1.44 -8.43
C GLY A 30 1.87 0.58 -7.91
N ILE A 31 2.23 -0.34 -7.02
CA ILE A 31 1.32 -1.31 -6.40
C ILE A 31 1.32 -1.08 -4.89
N ILE A 32 0.12 -0.92 -4.33
CA ILE A 32 -0.13 -1.07 -2.89
C ILE A 32 -0.23 -2.57 -2.62
N SER A 33 0.63 -3.08 -1.75
CA SER A 33 0.58 -4.47 -1.30
C SER A 33 0.25 -4.49 0.19
N MET A 34 -0.83 -5.18 0.54
CA MET A 34 -1.32 -5.32 1.91
C MET A 34 -1.00 -6.72 2.40
N SER A 35 -0.30 -6.80 3.53
CA SER A 35 0.06 -8.04 4.24
C SER A 35 -0.70 -8.12 5.56
N LYS A 36 -0.48 -9.14 6.39
CA LYS A 36 -1.14 -9.17 7.70
C LYS A 36 -0.59 -8.13 8.67
N ARG A 37 0.63 -7.65 8.48
CA ARG A 37 1.30 -6.75 9.43
C ARG A 37 1.35 -5.30 8.96
N LYS A 38 1.38 -5.08 7.65
CA LYS A 38 1.67 -3.76 7.08
C LYS A 38 1.17 -3.59 5.66
N LEU A 39 1.04 -2.33 5.28
CA LEU A 39 0.89 -1.88 3.90
C LEU A 39 2.23 -1.41 3.37
N ILE A 40 2.60 -1.85 2.16
CA ILE A 40 3.77 -1.35 1.46
C ILE A 40 3.37 -0.79 0.09
N PHE A 41 4.12 0.18 -0.41
CA PHE A 41 3.95 0.71 -1.76
C PHE A 41 5.26 0.60 -2.54
N VAL A 42 5.20 -0.12 -3.67
CA VAL A 42 6.32 -0.29 -4.60
C VAL A 42 6.01 0.43 -5.90
N THR A 43 6.81 1.42 -6.23
CA THR A 43 6.71 2.13 -7.51
C THR A 43 7.29 1.31 -8.65
N GLU A 44 6.70 1.43 -9.83
CA GLU A 44 7.17 0.83 -11.07
C GLU A 44 7.48 1.92 -12.10
N LYS A 45 8.71 1.93 -12.62
CA LYS A 45 9.15 2.88 -13.64
C LYS A 45 9.83 2.19 -14.82
N GLY A 46 9.70 2.79 -16.00
CA GLY A 46 10.31 2.31 -17.25
C GLY A 46 9.31 1.61 -18.18
N ARG A 47 9.54 1.73 -19.49
CA ARG A 47 8.74 1.06 -20.53
C ARG A 47 9.46 -0.18 -21.07
N THR A 48 10.77 -0.10 -21.30
CA THR A 48 11.59 -1.20 -21.85
C THR A 48 12.26 -2.03 -20.76
N GLN A 49 12.79 -1.39 -19.72
CA GLN A 49 13.34 -2.06 -18.54
C GLN A 49 12.62 -1.54 -17.31
N LYS A 50 11.92 -2.42 -16.61
CA LYS A 50 11.20 -2.09 -15.39
C LYS A 50 12.17 -1.96 -14.22
N SER A 51 11.99 -0.90 -13.44
CA SER A 51 12.66 -0.66 -12.17
C SER A 51 11.61 -0.55 -11.08
N TYR A 52 11.90 -1.15 -9.94
CA TYR A 52 10.99 -1.25 -8.80
C TYR A 52 11.65 -0.63 -7.58
N LYS A 53 10.90 0.20 -6.85
CA LYS A 53 11.40 0.84 -5.62
C LYS A 53 10.32 0.85 -4.55
N LEU A 54 10.63 0.29 -3.39
CA LEU A 54 9.85 0.47 -2.17
C LEU A 54 9.91 1.95 -1.75
N VAL A 55 8.75 2.61 -1.69
CA VAL A 55 8.67 4.03 -1.32
C VAL A 55 7.83 4.27 -0.07
N LEU A 56 7.03 3.29 0.34
CA LEU A 56 6.32 3.31 1.61
C LEU A 56 6.36 1.92 2.23
N ASP A 57 6.66 1.88 3.53
CA ASP A 57 6.59 0.70 4.38
C ASP A 57 5.87 1.15 5.66
N LEU A 58 4.57 0.85 5.74
CA LEU A 58 3.67 1.40 6.74
C LEU A 58 2.98 0.27 7.54
N PRO A 59 3.54 -0.10 8.70
CA PRO A 59 2.88 -0.96 9.67
C PRO A 59 1.53 -0.41 10.12
N TYR A 60 0.56 -1.29 10.34
CA TYR A 60 -0.82 -0.87 10.63
C TYR A 60 -0.94 -0.12 11.95
N GLU A 61 -0.11 -0.42 12.95
CA GLU A 61 -0.04 0.30 14.22
C GLU A 61 0.42 1.75 14.08
N LYS A 62 1.00 2.11 12.92
CA LYS A 62 1.41 3.48 12.60
C LYS A 62 0.38 4.24 11.77
N ILE A 63 -0.73 3.61 11.37
CA ILE A 63 -1.83 4.28 10.68
C ILE A 63 -2.72 4.93 11.72
N LYS A 64 -2.80 6.26 11.68
CA LYS A 64 -3.66 7.05 12.56
C LYS A 64 -5.08 7.16 12.01
N SER A 65 -5.21 7.34 10.70
CA SER A 65 -6.52 7.41 10.06
C SER A 65 -6.48 7.04 8.58
N ILE A 66 -7.63 6.59 8.08
CA ILE A 66 -7.88 6.27 6.68
C ILE A 66 -9.07 7.12 6.26
N GLN A 67 -8.92 7.88 5.17
CA GLN A 67 -9.98 8.72 4.62
C GLN A 67 -10.10 8.45 3.13
N THR A 68 -11.32 8.38 2.62
CA THR A 68 -11.60 8.33 1.20
C THR A 68 -12.04 9.70 0.70
N GLU A 69 -11.32 10.22 -0.28
CA GLU A 69 -11.64 11.48 -0.95
C GLU A 69 -11.99 11.21 -2.41
N ARG A 70 -13.23 11.53 -2.81
CA ARG A 70 -13.73 11.24 -4.17
C ARG A 70 -13.67 9.74 -4.48
N ASP A 71 -14.11 9.36 -5.68
CA ASP A 71 -14.29 7.94 -6.02
C ASP A 71 -12.98 7.12 -6.03
N TYR A 72 -11.80 7.73 -6.16
CA TYR A 72 -10.53 7.02 -6.41
C TYR A 72 -9.34 7.42 -5.52
N THR A 73 -9.51 8.32 -4.54
CA THR A 73 -8.38 8.74 -3.68
C THR A 73 -8.56 8.25 -2.26
N ILE A 74 -7.48 7.69 -1.70
CA ILE A 74 -7.40 7.24 -0.31
C ILE A 74 -6.25 8.00 0.33
N ILE A 75 -6.50 8.58 1.49
CA ILE A 75 -5.50 9.27 2.28
C ILE A 75 -5.24 8.43 3.52
N LEU A 76 -4.02 7.92 3.62
CA LEU A 76 -3.51 7.32 4.85
C LEU A 76 -2.75 8.40 5.61
N GLU A 77 -3.16 8.70 6.84
CA GLU A 77 -2.40 9.55 7.75
C GLU A 77 -1.67 8.66 8.76
N ASP A 78 -0.38 8.86 8.91
CA ASP A 78 0.40 8.16 9.93
C ASP A 78 0.30 8.85 11.31
N VAL A 79 0.80 8.18 12.35
CA VAL A 79 0.80 8.70 13.73
C VAL A 79 1.61 9.98 13.92
N VAL A 80 2.51 10.34 12.99
CA VAL A 80 3.27 11.61 13.02
C VAL A 80 2.62 12.71 12.18
N GLY A 81 1.46 12.43 11.57
CA GLY A 81 0.66 13.39 10.81
C GLY A 81 1.05 13.51 9.33
N LEU A 82 1.91 12.64 8.80
CA LEU A 82 2.21 12.60 7.37
C LEU A 82 1.05 11.94 6.61
N LYS A 83 0.66 12.57 5.50
CA LYS A 83 -0.43 12.10 4.64
C LYS A 83 0.13 11.46 3.38
N HIS A 84 -0.42 10.30 3.03
CA HIS A 84 -0.09 9.53 1.83
C HIS A 84 -1.34 9.44 0.94
N PRO A 85 -1.56 10.40 0.02
CA PRO A 85 -2.70 10.39 -0.88
C PRO A 85 -2.45 9.43 -2.05
N PHE A 86 -3.03 8.25 -1.96
CA PHE A 86 -3.05 7.25 -3.02
C PHE A 86 -4.20 7.50 -3.97
N LYS A 87 -3.90 7.66 -5.26
CA LYS A 87 -4.90 7.61 -6.32
C LYS A 87 -4.97 6.18 -6.86
N SER A 88 -5.96 5.42 -6.42
CA SER A 88 -6.22 4.04 -6.82
C SER A 88 -6.83 3.97 -8.23
N VAL A 89 -6.59 2.87 -8.93
CA VAL A 89 -7.32 2.52 -10.17
C VAL A 89 -8.73 1.99 -9.86
N MET A 90 -8.87 1.31 -8.72
CA MET A 90 -10.14 0.85 -8.17
C MET A 90 -10.82 1.94 -7.34
N LEU A 91 -12.13 1.83 -7.11
CA LEU A 91 -12.84 2.73 -6.19
C LEU A 91 -12.14 2.75 -4.83
N ALA A 92 -11.97 3.95 -4.28
CA ALA A 92 -11.26 4.21 -3.04
C ALA A 92 -11.85 3.40 -1.87
N GLN A 93 -13.18 3.27 -1.85
CA GLN A 93 -13.92 2.50 -0.87
C GLN A 93 -13.57 1.01 -0.89
N ILE A 94 -13.38 0.39 -2.07
CA ILE A 94 -13.00 -1.03 -2.17
C ILE A 94 -11.65 -1.29 -1.51
N VAL A 95 -10.71 -0.38 -1.71
CA VAL A 95 -9.36 -0.50 -1.15
C VAL A 95 -9.37 -0.18 0.35
N GLU A 96 -10.18 0.78 0.79
CA GLU A 96 -10.39 1.09 2.21
C GLU A 96 -10.99 -0.11 2.96
N GLU A 97 -12.05 -0.73 2.42
CA GLU A 97 -12.69 -1.92 2.99
C GLU A 97 -11.68 -3.07 3.09
N ALA A 98 -10.94 -3.36 2.02
CA ALA A 98 -9.90 -4.39 2.04
C ALA A 98 -8.81 -4.12 3.09
N LEU A 99 -8.42 -2.86 3.29
CA LEU A 99 -7.44 -2.48 4.31
C LEU A 99 -8.00 -2.70 5.72
N LYS A 100 -9.24 -2.27 5.98
CA LYS A 100 -9.92 -2.46 7.26
C LYS A 100 -10.11 -3.94 7.59
N GLU A 101 -10.59 -4.74 6.65
CA GLU A 101 -10.75 -6.19 6.81
C GLU A 101 -9.44 -6.89 7.21
N ILE A 102 -8.31 -6.47 6.64
CA ILE A 102 -7.00 -7.03 6.98
C ILE A 102 -6.55 -6.58 8.37
N MET A 103 -6.76 -5.31 8.71
CA MET A 103 -6.39 -4.76 10.02
C MET A 103 -7.19 -5.41 11.16
N GLU A 104 -8.46 -5.73 10.95
CA GLU A 104 -9.32 -6.39 11.93
C GLU A 104 -8.97 -7.88 12.15
N GLN A 105 -8.29 -8.51 11.20
CA GLN A 105 -7.81 -9.90 11.32
C GLN A 105 -6.56 -10.04 12.20
N VAL A 106 -5.96 -8.93 12.64
CA VAL A 106 -4.81 -8.95 13.54
C VAL A 106 -5.30 -9.22 14.97
N PRO A 107 -4.96 -10.37 15.59
CA PRO A 107 -5.35 -10.65 16.96
C PRO A 107 -4.74 -9.60 17.91
N SER A 108 -5.55 -9.13 18.85
CA SER A 108 -5.18 -8.19 19.93
C SER A 108 -4.04 -8.73 20.79
#